data_AF-R6GTA3-F1
#
_entry.id   AF-R6GTA3-F1
#
_cell.length_a   1.000
_cell.length_b   1.000
_cell.length_c   1.000
_cell.angle_alpha   90.00
_cell.angle_beta   90.00
_cell.angle_gamma   90.00
#
_symmetry.space_group_name_H-M   'P 1'
#
loop_
_entity.id
_entity.type
_entity.pdbx_description
1 polymer ?
#
loop_
_entity_poly.entity_id
_entity_poly.type
_entity_poly.pdbx_seq_one_letter_code
_entity_poly.pdbx_strand_id
1 'polypeptide(L)'
;MIYQKYLQLKKEDANKLYLFKSGKFYIFVGEDCDTINDYVVLKKVKFSSESYKCGFPADVLDNYMRVFKNHNLDVEVIDSLKTNIDDSIKEKIVNLDIDSITPLQALNILKDVKEKLISES
;
A
#
# COMPACT_ATOMS: atom_id res chain seq x y z
N MET A 1 -10.20 -2.63 0.63
CA MET A 1 -8.84 -2.15 0.96
C MET A 1 -8.20 -1.38 -0.19
N ILE A 2 -7.67 -2.01 -1.25
CA ILE A 2 -6.95 -1.30 -2.34
C ILE A 2 -7.82 -0.23 -3.04
N TYR A 3 -9.02 -0.59 -3.53
CA TYR A 3 -9.85 0.37 -4.27
C TYR A 3 -10.31 1.56 -3.41
N GLN A 4 -10.63 1.35 -2.14
CA GLN A 4 -10.99 2.45 -1.24
C GLN A 4 -9.80 3.36 -0.93
N LYS A 5 -8.60 2.79 -0.75
CA LYS A 5 -7.36 3.58 -0.59
C LYS A 5 -7.04 4.38 -1.86
N TYR A 6 -7.24 3.78 -3.03
CA TYR A 6 -7.16 4.48 -4.31
C TYR A 6 -8.10 5.70 -4.35
N LEU A 7 -9.38 5.51 -4.00
CA LEU A 7 -10.35 6.62 -3.96
C LEU A 7 -9.96 7.72 -2.95
N GLN A 8 -9.33 7.35 -1.83
CA GLN A 8 -8.79 8.33 -0.88
C GLN A 8 -7.63 9.12 -1.47
N LEU A 9 -6.62 8.44 -2.01
CA LEU A 9 -5.43 9.06 -2.60
C LEU A 9 -5.80 9.97 -3.78
N LYS A 10 -6.79 9.57 -4.58
CA LYS A 10 -7.33 10.40 -5.67
C LYS A 10 -8.05 11.67 -5.22
N LYS A 11 -8.54 11.73 -3.97
CA LYS A 11 -9.05 12.99 -3.40
C LYS A 11 -7.93 13.94 -2.99
N GLU A 12 -6.77 13.41 -2.62
CA GLU A 12 -5.61 14.19 -2.21
C GLU A 12 -4.86 14.72 -3.44
N ASP A 13 -4.62 13.86 -4.43
CA ASP A 13 -4.07 14.23 -5.74
C ASP A 13 -4.68 13.35 -6.83
N ALA A 14 -5.51 13.95 -7.66
CA ALA A 14 -6.20 13.27 -8.76
C ALA A 14 -5.30 13.02 -9.98
N ASN A 15 -4.24 13.82 -10.16
CA ASN A 15 -3.37 13.77 -11.34
C ASN A 15 -2.30 12.68 -11.23
N LYS A 16 -1.85 12.40 -10.01
CA LYS A 16 -0.88 11.33 -9.74
C LYS A 16 -1.46 9.94 -9.99
N LEU A 17 -0.65 9.03 -10.53
CA LEU A 17 -1.01 7.63 -10.75
C LEU A 17 -0.53 6.76 -9.59
N TYR A 18 -1.39 5.89 -9.07
CA TYR A 18 -1.08 5.07 -7.90
C TYR A 18 -0.94 3.59 -8.26
N LEU A 19 0.28 3.07 -8.09
CA LEU A 19 0.67 1.70 -8.40
C LEU A 19 0.71 0.85 -7.13
N PHE A 20 -0.29 -0.01 -6.94
CA PHE A 20 -0.42 -0.81 -5.72
C PHE A 20 0.28 -2.16 -5.82
N LYS A 21 1.04 -2.53 -4.79
CA LYS A 21 1.50 -3.92 -4.65
C LYS A 21 0.33 -4.82 -4.26
N SER A 22 0.12 -5.88 -5.03
CA SER A 22 -0.92 -6.88 -4.82
C SER A 22 -0.33 -8.28 -5.01
N GLY A 23 0.21 -8.83 -3.93
CA GLY A 23 0.91 -10.12 -3.94
C GLY A 23 2.14 -10.08 -4.85
N LYS A 24 2.16 -10.92 -5.89
CA LYS A 24 3.26 -11.04 -6.86
C LYS A 24 3.21 -10.00 -7.99
N PHE A 25 2.30 -9.02 -7.91
CA PHE A 25 2.06 -8.04 -8.97
C PHE A 25 2.06 -6.63 -8.42
N TYR A 26 2.37 -5.67 -9.27
CA TYR A 26 1.95 -4.29 -9.12
C TYR A 26 0.77 -4.01 -10.04
N ILE A 27 -0.25 -3.31 -9.53
CA ILE A 27 -1.50 -3.05 -10.25
C ILE A 27 -1.93 -1.59 -10.15
N PHE A 28 -2.42 -1.06 -11.27
CA PHE A 28 -3.26 0.12 -11.31
C PHE A 28 -4.73 -0.32 -11.24
N VAL A 29 -5.59 0.51 -10.66
CA VAL A 29 -7.02 0.25 -10.50
C VAL A 29 -7.83 1.48 -10.90
N GLY A 30 -9.11 1.31 -11.23
CA GLY A 30 -9.99 2.44 -11.56
C GLY A 30 -9.53 3.16 -12.84
N GLU A 31 -9.55 4.49 -12.83
CA GLU A 31 -9.17 5.32 -13.98
C GLU A 31 -7.67 5.21 -14.30
N ASP A 32 -6.81 4.99 -13.29
CA ASP A 32 -5.37 4.80 -13.53
C ASP A 32 -5.08 3.57 -14.39
N CYS A 33 -5.95 2.55 -14.33
CA CYS A 33 -5.87 1.39 -15.22
C CYS A 33 -6.04 1.79 -16.69
N ASP A 34 -6.87 2.79 -16.97
CA ASP A 34 -7.14 3.28 -18.32
C ASP A 34 -6.08 4.27 -18.76
N THR A 35 -5.76 5.26 -17.93
CA THR A 35 -4.72 6.26 -18.21
C THR A 35 -3.38 5.61 -18.55
N ILE A 36 -2.96 4.57 -17.81
CA ILE A 36 -1.66 3.93 -18.09
C ILE A 36 -1.66 3.15 -19.40
N ASN A 37 -2.81 2.66 -19.85
CA ASN A 37 -2.93 1.89 -21.09
C ASN A 37 -2.75 2.73 -22.36
N ASP A 38 -2.89 4.06 -22.26
CA ASP A 38 -2.57 4.99 -23.34
C ASP A 38 -1.06 5.06 -23.63
N TYR A 39 -0.23 4.66 -22.66
CA TYR A 39 1.23 4.68 -22.75
C TYR A 39 1.84 3.28 -22.84
N VAL A 40 1.27 2.33 -22.09
CA VAL A 40 1.79 0.96 -22.00
C VAL A 40 0.65 -0.04 -22.01
N VAL A 41 0.64 -0.92 -23.03
CA VAL A 41 -0.40 -1.94 -23.18
C VAL A 41 -0.28 -2.98 -22.07
N LEU A 42 -1.17 -2.91 -21.08
CA LEU A 42 -1.27 -3.84 -19.96
C LEU A 42 -2.61 -4.56 -19.99
N LYS A 43 -2.60 -5.86 -19.71
CA LYS A 43 -3.84 -6.66 -19.70
C LYS A 43 -4.84 -6.11 -18.69
N LYS A 44 -5.94 -5.54 -19.18
CA LYS A 44 -7.07 -5.07 -18.38
C LYS A 44 -7.96 -6.24 -17.96
N VAL A 45 -8.26 -6.34 -16.66
CA VAL A 45 -9.07 -7.41 -16.06
C VAL A 45 -10.06 -6.78 -15.07
N LYS A 46 -11.27 -7.32 -14.97
CA LYS A 46 -12.26 -6.86 -13.97
C LYS A 46 -11.68 -7.05 -12.56
N PHE A 47 -11.72 -6.00 -11.75
CA PHE A 47 -11.17 -6.01 -10.39
C PHE A 47 -12.26 -6.10 -9.33
N SER A 48 -13.32 -5.32 -9.50
CA SER A 48 -14.51 -5.30 -8.64
C SER A 48 -15.78 -5.15 -9.49
N SER A 49 -16.94 -5.03 -8.85
CA SER A 49 -18.17 -4.61 -9.55
C SER A 49 -18.00 -3.23 -10.21
N GLU A 50 -17.24 -2.34 -9.55
CA GLU A 50 -17.11 -0.93 -9.90
C GLU A 50 -15.85 -0.57 -10.71
N SER A 51 -14.88 -1.48 -10.87
CA SER A 51 -13.58 -1.10 -11.45
C SER A 51 -12.84 -2.23 -12.16
N TYR A 52 -11.94 -1.82 -13.04
CA TYR A 52 -10.94 -2.67 -13.68
C TYR A 52 -9.56 -2.45 -13.05
N LYS A 53 -8.67 -3.40 -13.31
CA LYS A 53 -7.24 -3.30 -13.02
C LYS A 53 -6.40 -3.71 -14.21
N CYS A 54 -5.18 -3.22 -14.25
CA CYS A 54 -4.11 -3.70 -15.12
C CYS A 54 -2.81 -3.69 -14.31
N GLY A 55 -1.77 -4.39 -14.78
CA GLY A 55 -0.54 -4.49 -14.02
C GLY A 55 0.46 -5.48 -14.59
N PHE A 56 1.53 -5.69 -13.82
CA PHE A 56 2.67 -6.50 -14.23
C PHE A 56 3.31 -7.21 -13.03
N PRO A 57 4.08 -8.29 -13.25
CA PRO A 57 4.80 -9.00 -12.19
C PRO A 57 5.74 -8.09 -11.37
N ALA A 58 5.87 -8.35 -10.07
CA ALA A 58 6.60 -7.47 -9.17
C ALA A 58 8.12 -7.42 -9.41
N ASP A 59 8.68 -8.46 -10.02
CA ASP A 59 10.11 -8.59 -10.36
C ASP A 59 10.56 -7.69 -11.51
N VAL A 60 9.61 -7.14 -12.29
CA VAL A 60 9.92 -6.21 -13.39
C VAL A 60 9.61 -4.74 -13.08
N LEU A 61 9.42 -4.39 -11.80
CA LEU A 61 9.07 -3.02 -11.37
C LEU A 61 10.03 -1.97 -11.95
N ASP A 62 11.34 -2.18 -11.81
CA ASP A 62 12.34 -1.20 -12.24
C ASP A 62 12.28 -0.90 -13.74
N ASN A 63 11.93 -1.91 -14.56
CA ASN A 63 11.76 -1.73 -16.00
C ASN A 63 10.56 -0.81 -16.30
N TYR A 64 9.43 -1.04 -15.64
CA TYR A 64 8.23 -0.23 -15.83
C TYR A 64 8.39 1.19 -15.26
N MET A 65 9.05 1.36 -14.11
CA MET A 65 9.32 2.68 -13.56
C MET A 65 10.20 3.53 -14.50
N ARG A 66 11.13 2.92 -15.24
CA ARG A 66 11.88 3.60 -16.30
C ARG A 66 10.98 4.04 -17.45
N VAL A 67 10.07 3.18 -17.89
CA VAL A 67 9.09 3.52 -18.94
C VAL A 67 8.23 4.71 -18.50
N PHE A 68 7.68 4.68 -17.28
CA PHE A 68 6.85 5.75 -16.76
C PHE A 68 7.61 7.08 -16.66
N LYS A 69 8.85 7.04 -16.18
CA LYS A 69 9.73 8.21 -16.14
C LYS A 69 9.99 8.80 -17.53
N ASN A 70 10.21 7.94 -18.54
CA ASN A 70 10.45 8.37 -19.92
C ASN A 70 9.21 9.03 -20.56
N HIS A 71 8.01 8.67 -20.09
CA HIS A 71 6.76 9.32 -20.47
C HIS A 71 6.38 10.50 -19.57
N ASN A 72 7.27 10.93 -18.67
CA ASN A 72 7.02 12.00 -17.69
C ASN A 72 5.77 11.74 -16.82
N LEU A 73 5.45 10.48 -16.55
CA LEU A 73 4.32 10.11 -15.69
C LEU A 73 4.72 10.18 -14.21
N ASP A 74 3.89 10.83 -13.40
CA ASP A 74 4.01 10.84 -11.95
C ASP A 74 3.33 9.60 -11.36
N VAL A 75 4.14 8.58 -11.04
CA VAL A 75 3.68 7.28 -10.54
C VAL A 75 4.21 7.06 -9.13
N GLU A 76 3.30 6.90 -8.17
CA GLU A 76 3.62 6.58 -6.78
C GLU A 76 3.36 5.10 -6.48
N VAL A 77 4.38 4.42 -5.95
CA VAL A 77 4.29 2.99 -5.60
C VAL A 77 3.75 2.84 -4.18
N ILE A 78 2.58 2.24 -4.07
CA ILE A 78 1.91 1.93 -2.81
C ILE A 78 2.16 0.46 -2.45
N ASP A 79 3.20 0.20 -1.65
CA ASP A 79 3.47 -1.13 -1.09
C ASP A 79 2.81 -1.24 0.29
N SER A 80 1.80 -2.10 0.42
CA SER A 80 1.12 -2.35 1.71
C SER A 80 2.01 -3.06 2.75
N LEU A 81 3.22 -3.51 2.39
CA LEU A 81 4.24 -3.87 3.39
C LEU A 81 4.88 -2.65 4.05
N LYS A 82 4.69 -1.44 3.48
CA LYS A 82 5.07 -0.17 4.09
C LYS A 82 3.92 0.51 4.84
N THR A 83 2.74 -0.09 4.92
CA THR A 83 1.67 0.42 5.80
C THR A 83 1.80 -0.16 7.20
N ASN A 84 2.48 0.60 8.04
CA ASN A 84 2.10 0.90 9.42
C ASN A 84 1.77 -0.30 10.32
N ILE A 85 2.80 -1.02 10.82
CA ILE A 85 2.78 -1.16 12.28
C ILE A 85 2.82 0.29 12.73
N ASP A 86 1.72 0.79 13.31
CA ASP A 86 1.62 2.15 13.87
C ASP A 86 3.01 2.49 14.43
N ASP A 87 3.68 3.50 13.87
CA ASP A 87 5.05 3.84 14.27
C ASP A 87 5.10 4.05 15.79
N SER A 88 3.97 4.42 16.42
CA SER A 88 3.80 4.46 17.87
C SER A 88 3.90 3.09 18.56
N ILE A 89 3.35 2.02 17.98
CA ILE A 89 3.51 0.65 18.50
C ILE A 89 4.95 0.20 18.33
N LYS A 90 5.56 0.47 17.16
CA LYS A 90 6.95 0.09 16.88
C LYS A 90 7.91 0.80 17.84
N GLU A 91 7.79 2.11 18.01
CA GLU A 91 8.57 2.89 18.96
C GLU A 91 8.36 2.42 20.39
N LYS A 92 7.12 2.13 20.80
CA LYS A 92 6.82 1.60 22.14
C LYS A 92 7.56 0.29 22.37
N ILE A 93 7.59 -0.63 21.41
CA ILE A 93 8.28 -1.92 21.56
C ILE A 93 9.81 -1.76 21.57
N VAL A 94 10.38 -0.94 20.68
CA VAL A 94 11.84 -0.72 20.58
C VAL A 94 12.41 -0.09 21.85
N ASN A 95 11.63 0.78 22.52
CA ASN A 95 12.07 1.49 23.72
C ASN A 95 11.77 0.75 25.03
N LEU A 96 11.25 -0.49 24.99
CA LEU A 96 11.03 -1.28 26.20
C LEU A 96 12.36 -1.80 26.75
N ASP A 97 12.59 -1.50 28.02
CA ASP A 97 13.62 -2.17 28.80
C ASP A 97 13.08 -3.51 29.33
N ILE A 98 13.35 -4.58 28.58
CA ILE A 98 12.83 -5.92 28.85
C ILE A 98 13.33 -6.47 30.20
N ASP A 99 14.51 -6.04 30.66
CA ASP A 99 15.12 -6.56 31.88
C ASP A 99 14.50 -5.97 33.16
N SER A 100 13.76 -4.86 33.04
CA SER A 100 13.13 -4.18 34.19
C SER A 100 11.61 -4.32 34.27
N ILE A 101 10.93 -4.82 33.23
CA ILE A 101 9.47 -4.99 33.26
C ILE A 101 9.03 -6.21 34.08
N THR A 102 7.94 -6.05 34.83
CA THR A 102 7.28 -7.16 35.52
C THR A 102 6.37 -7.95 34.57
N PRO A 103 6.05 -9.23 34.88
CA PRO A 103 5.13 -10.03 34.07
C PRO A 103 3.75 -9.37 33.86
N LEU A 104 3.24 -8.64 34.85
CA LEU A 104 1.96 -7.93 34.73
C LEU A 104 2.05 -6.72 33.78
N GLN A 105 3.13 -5.96 33.84
CA GLN A 105 3.37 -4.86 32.91
C GLN A 105 3.51 -5.36 31.47
N ALA A 106 4.24 -6.47 31.28
CA ALA A 106 4.36 -7.13 29.97
C ALA A 106 2.98 -7.54 29.43
N LEU A 107 2.13 -8.15 30.26
CA LEU A 107 0.78 -8.54 29.86
C LEU A 107 -0.08 -7.33 29.46
N ASN A 108 0.00 -6.23 30.22
CA ASN A 108 -0.75 -5.01 29.90
C ASN A 108 -0.28 -4.38 28.58
N ILE A 109 1.03 -4.36 28.31
CA ILE A 109 1.58 -3.90 27.02
C ILE A 109 1.02 -4.73 25.86
N LEU A 110 0.99 -6.06 26.00
CA LEU A 110 0.43 -6.95 24.98
C LEU A 110 -1.06 -6.71 24.76
N LYS A 111 -1.81 -6.44 25.84
CA LYS A 111 -3.23 -6.10 25.76
C LYS A 111 -3.44 -4.79 24.99
N ASP A 112 -2.68 -3.74 25.31
CA ASP A 112 -2.75 -2.45 24.60
C ASP A 112 -2.46 -2.61 23.10
N VAL A 113 -1.42 -3.38 22.75
CA VAL A 113 -1.05 -3.63 21.35
C VAL A 113 -2.18 -4.33 20.62
N LYS A 114 -2.78 -5.35 21.25
CA LYS A 114 -3.92 -6.08 20.69
C LYS A 114 -5.12 -5.16 20.45
N GLU A 115 -5.46 -4.31 21.42
CA GLU A 115 -6.59 -3.38 21.30
C GLU A 115 -6.39 -2.39 20.15
N LYS A 116 -5.20 -1.80 20.03
CA LYS A 116 -4.87 -0.88 18.93
C LYS A 116 -4.96 -1.53 17.55
N LEU A 117 -4.44 -2.75 17.40
CA LEU A 117 -4.50 -3.49 16.14
C LEU A 117 -5.94 -3.87 15.74
N ILE A 118 -6.82 -4.08 16.72
CA ILE A 118 -8.24 -4.39 16.47
C ILE A 118 -9.04 -3.13 16.13
N SER A 119 -8.74 -1.98 16.75
CA SER A 119 -9.48 -0.72 16.52
C SER A 119 -9.26 -0.09 15.14
N GLU A 120 -8.21 -0.50 14.43
CA GLU A 120 -7.86 0.02 13.08
C GLU A 120 -8.32 -0.92 11.93
N SER A 121 -9.00 -2.03 12.27
CA SER A 121 -9.54 -3.04 11.33
C SER A 121 -11.01 -2.80 11.01
#